data_AF-A0AAU1LUL3-F1
#
_entry.id   AF-A0AAU1LUL3-F1
#
_cell.length_a   1.000
_cell.length_b   1.000
_cell.length_c   1.000
_cell.angle_alpha   90.00
_cell.angle_beta   90.00
_cell.angle_gamma   90.00
#
_symmetry.space_group_name_H-M   'P 1'
#
loop_
_entity.id
_entity.type
_entity.pdbx_description
1 polymer ?
#
loop_
_entity_poly.entity_id
_entity_poly.type
_entity_poly.pdbx_seq_one_letter_code
_entity_poly.pdbx_strand_id
1 'polypeptide(L)'
;MTQSTIVPVGSFRTGRLAEGRPQALDAWRVTTDDAEVAARIANLLGGQTQPNEGGGKPAHEVLTEVETVRVLMDGPNAVAAHIILWGSKGIIHQCDGLEFLSPEEKKGQPCRCPPVFEDRKVAAKEGRGPVPSINLTFRIAAEPALGEFHFMTSSWQMAAQLSDLTDALKRVNGPAICDLTLELVVYTTKTGRGVCYRKPVVTVLGSPDTVTTEPPSLAEPTPASAPSPLRRKARPAPEPTIPSTMELSHSVSVSAALLRRAAEVLGTAGHEETVIAALSEIVAGRQQSAELVRLREQVGQIAAIAGLALQGRDSALT
;
A
#
# COMPACT_ATOMS: atom_id res chain seq x y z
N MET A 1 13.59 -2.76 31.27
CA MET A 1 12.61 -1.80 30.73
C MET A 1 11.37 -2.59 30.34
N THR A 2 10.30 -2.48 31.13
CA THR A 2 9.01 -3.10 30.84
C THR A 2 8.39 -2.41 29.63
N GLN A 3 8.40 -3.06 28.46
CA GLN A 3 7.59 -2.63 27.33
C GLN A 3 6.13 -2.78 27.76
N SER A 4 5.47 -1.67 28.11
CA SER A 4 4.02 -1.62 28.16
C SER A 4 3.51 -2.03 26.78
N THR A 5 2.94 -3.22 26.68
CA THR A 5 2.35 -3.71 25.43
C THR A 5 1.08 -2.90 25.20
N ILE A 6 1.21 -1.79 24.47
CA ILE A 6 0.05 -1.02 24.01
C ILE A 6 -0.72 -1.96 23.09
N VAL A 7 -1.97 -2.27 23.45
CA VAL A 7 -2.84 -3.08 22.59
C VAL A 7 -3.29 -2.17 21.45
N PRO A 8 -3.05 -2.53 20.19
CA PRO A 8 -3.47 -1.70 19.07
C PRO A 8 -5.00 -1.62 19.01
N VAL A 9 -5.51 -0.41 18.76
CA VAL A 9 -6.95 -0.14 18.66
C VAL A 9 -7.54 -0.61 17.32
N GLY A 10 -6.70 -0.92 16.32
CA GLY A 10 -7.14 -1.42 15.04
C GLY A 10 -6.02 -1.94 14.14
N SER A 11 -6.41 -2.54 13.02
CA SER A 11 -5.49 -3.06 12.01
C SER A 11 -5.83 -2.51 10.63
N PHE A 12 -4.83 -2.00 9.92
CA PHE A 12 -4.92 -1.67 8.51
C PHE A 12 -4.71 -2.93 7.66
N ARG A 13 -5.41 -3.01 6.52
CA ARG A 13 -5.41 -4.14 5.59
C ARG A 13 -5.49 -3.61 4.15
N THR A 14 -4.86 -4.32 3.22
CA THR A 14 -4.86 -4.00 1.77
C THR A 14 -5.88 -4.80 0.97
N GLY A 15 -6.61 -5.71 1.62
CA GLY A 15 -7.55 -6.62 0.98
C GLY A 15 -8.61 -7.13 1.95
N ARG A 16 -9.64 -7.74 1.36
CA ARG A 16 -10.71 -8.43 2.10
C ARG A 16 -11.10 -9.74 1.45
N LEU A 17 -11.84 -10.56 2.17
CA LEU A 17 -12.59 -11.66 1.58
C LEU A 17 -14.00 -11.14 1.34
N ALA A 18 -14.43 -11.11 0.09
CA ALA A 18 -15.81 -10.80 -0.30
C ALA A 18 -16.38 -12.06 -0.96
N GLU A 19 -17.50 -12.57 -0.44
CA GLU A 19 -18.14 -13.80 -0.95
C GLU A 19 -17.17 -15.02 -1.03
N GLY A 20 -16.27 -15.13 -0.05
CA GLY A 20 -15.26 -16.19 -0.01
C GLY A 20 -14.11 -16.05 -1.02
N ARG A 21 -14.06 -14.92 -1.75
CA ARG A 21 -12.99 -14.64 -2.71
C ARG A 21 -12.09 -13.51 -2.22
N PRO A 22 -10.75 -13.63 -2.34
CA PRO A 22 -9.85 -12.52 -2.10
C PRO A 22 -10.13 -11.36 -3.05
N GLN A 23 -10.40 -10.19 -2.47
CA GLN A 23 -10.56 -8.94 -3.19
C GLN A 23 -9.42 -7.99 -2.80
N ALA A 24 -8.66 -7.56 -3.80
CA ALA A 24 -7.71 -6.46 -3.65
C ALA A 24 -8.48 -5.14 -3.57
N LEU A 25 -8.07 -4.27 -2.67
CA LEU A 25 -8.70 -2.95 -2.48
C LEU A 25 -7.84 -1.87 -3.13
N ASP A 26 -8.51 -0.77 -3.47
CA ASP A 26 -7.90 0.47 -3.94
C ASP A 26 -7.57 1.46 -2.83
N ALA A 27 -8.38 1.43 -1.79
CA ALA A 27 -8.18 2.18 -0.56
C ALA A 27 -7.91 1.27 0.65
N TRP A 28 -7.59 1.87 1.78
CA TRP A 28 -7.36 1.14 3.02
C TRP A 28 -8.63 0.52 3.57
N ARG A 29 -8.48 -0.70 4.09
CA ARG A 29 -9.46 -1.30 4.99
C ARG A 29 -8.92 -1.23 6.40
N VAL A 30 -9.71 -0.69 7.33
CA VAL A 30 -9.38 -0.69 8.74
C VAL A 30 -10.36 -1.56 9.50
N THR A 31 -9.86 -2.32 10.46
CA THR A 31 -10.65 -3.23 11.27
C THR A 31 -10.41 -2.98 12.76
N THR A 32 -11.46 -2.94 13.56
CA THR A 32 -11.41 -2.65 15.00
C THR A 32 -12.57 -3.31 15.75
N ASP A 33 -12.41 -3.57 17.05
CA ASP A 33 -13.48 -3.99 17.95
C ASP A 33 -14.24 -2.81 18.57
N ASP A 34 -13.78 -1.58 18.34
CA ASP A 34 -14.33 -0.37 18.94
C ASP A 34 -15.14 0.44 17.90
N ALA A 35 -16.44 0.58 18.16
CA ALA A 35 -17.36 1.30 17.29
C ALA A 35 -17.06 2.81 17.20
N GLU A 36 -16.55 3.42 18.27
CA GLU A 36 -16.17 4.84 18.28
C GLU A 36 -14.92 5.05 17.43
N VAL A 37 -13.94 4.14 17.55
CA VAL A 37 -12.75 4.15 16.69
C VAL A 37 -13.13 3.99 15.21
N ALA A 38 -14.04 3.06 14.89
CA ALA A 38 -14.51 2.87 13.52
C ALA A 38 -15.18 4.15 12.96
N ALA A 39 -16.06 4.78 13.74
CA ALA A 39 -16.74 6.01 13.34
C ALA A 39 -15.75 7.17 13.13
N ARG A 40 -14.75 7.32 14.01
CA ARG A 40 -13.69 8.32 13.89
C ARG A 40 -12.87 8.11 12.62
N ILE A 41 -12.48 6.87 12.32
CA ILE A 41 -11.72 6.55 11.10
C ILE A 41 -12.52 6.90 9.85
N ALA A 42 -13.81 6.54 9.81
CA ALA A 42 -14.68 6.87 8.67
C ALA A 42 -14.81 8.39 8.48
N ASN A 43 -14.86 9.16 9.57
CA ASN A 43 -14.88 10.62 9.49
C ASN A 43 -13.54 11.22 9.01
N LEU A 44 -12.41 10.66 9.44
CA LEU A 44 -11.08 11.17 9.10
C LEU A 44 -10.63 10.79 7.68
N LEU A 45 -10.92 9.55 7.26
CA LEU A 45 -10.37 8.95 6.04
C LEU A 45 -11.44 8.71 4.95
N GLY A 46 -12.66 9.19 5.19
CA GLY A 46 -13.83 8.92 4.35
C GLY A 46 -14.32 7.48 4.47
N GLY A 47 -15.37 7.17 3.71
CA GLY A 47 -15.94 5.82 3.64
C GLY A 47 -17.04 5.52 4.65
N GLN A 48 -17.35 4.22 4.82
CA GLN A 48 -18.46 3.77 5.64
C GLN A 48 -18.04 2.67 6.62
N THR A 49 -18.58 2.76 7.84
CA THR A 49 -18.45 1.68 8.83
C THR A 49 -19.47 0.59 8.53
N GLN A 50 -19.02 -0.66 8.53
CA GLN A 50 -19.84 -1.84 8.34
C GLN A 50 -19.43 -2.97 9.29
N PRO A 51 -20.31 -3.96 9.54
CA PRO A 51 -19.92 -5.19 10.24
C PRO A 51 -18.83 -5.92 9.45
N ASN A 52 -17.83 -6.45 10.16
CA ASN A 52 -16.82 -7.29 9.53
C ASN A 52 -17.44 -8.66 9.17
N GLU A 53 -17.55 -8.96 7.88
CA GLU A 53 -18.22 -10.17 7.34
C GLU A 53 -17.59 -11.50 7.81
N GLY A 54 -16.39 -11.48 8.38
CA GLY A 54 -15.68 -12.66 8.89
C GLY A 54 -16.27 -13.31 10.14
N GLY A 55 -17.34 -12.77 10.74
CA GLY A 55 -18.08 -13.40 11.84
C GLY A 55 -17.31 -13.50 13.17
N GLY A 56 -16.14 -12.88 13.28
CA GLY A 56 -15.29 -12.87 14.46
C GLY A 56 -14.69 -11.48 14.73
N LYS A 57 -13.95 -11.36 15.84
CA LYS A 57 -13.18 -10.15 16.13
C LYS A 57 -12.10 -9.92 15.07
N PRO A 58 -11.85 -8.69 14.61
CA PRO A 58 -12.52 -7.44 15.00
C PRO A 58 -13.97 -7.30 14.46
N ALA A 59 -14.89 -6.76 15.26
CA ALA A 59 -16.31 -6.65 14.92
C ALA A 59 -16.66 -5.62 13.82
N HIS A 60 -15.88 -4.54 13.72
CA HIS A 60 -16.12 -3.42 12.81
C HIS A 60 -15.08 -3.36 11.70
N GLU A 61 -15.54 -2.97 10.51
CA GLU A 61 -14.74 -2.72 9.32
C GLU A 61 -15.07 -1.32 8.78
N VAL A 62 -14.04 -0.59 8.37
CA VAL A 62 -14.16 0.67 7.63
C VAL A 62 -13.42 0.50 6.32
N LEU A 63 -14.14 0.65 5.21
CA LEU A 63 -13.54 0.78 3.88
C LEU A 63 -13.36 2.28 3.64
N THR A 64 -12.12 2.75 3.69
CA THR A 64 -11.82 4.17 3.52
C THR A 64 -11.92 4.57 2.05
N GLU A 65 -11.86 5.86 1.75
CA GLU A 65 -11.80 6.38 0.37
C GLU A 65 -10.38 6.79 -0.05
N VAL A 66 -9.44 6.79 0.90
CA VAL A 66 -8.06 7.22 0.68
C VAL A 66 -7.12 6.04 0.41
N GLU A 67 -6.22 6.23 -0.55
CA GLU A 67 -5.09 5.31 -0.80
C GLU A 67 -3.87 5.66 0.07
N THR A 68 -3.79 6.89 0.57
CA THR A 68 -2.69 7.39 1.41
C THR A 68 -3.22 7.84 2.76
N VAL A 69 -2.56 7.41 3.83
CA VAL A 69 -2.85 7.85 5.20
C VAL A 69 -1.58 8.45 5.79
N ARG A 70 -1.70 9.67 6.29
CA ARG A 70 -0.61 10.30 7.04
C ARG A 70 -0.58 9.72 8.44
N VAL A 71 0.56 9.16 8.81
CA VAL A 71 0.77 8.43 10.05
C VAL A 71 1.95 8.99 10.83
N LEU A 72 1.91 8.79 12.14
CA LEU A 72 2.98 9.10 13.08
C LEU A 72 3.62 7.78 13.53
N MET A 73 4.87 7.56 13.14
CA MET A 73 5.66 6.39 13.51
C MET A 73 6.68 6.76 14.61
N ASP A 74 6.83 5.92 15.63
CA ASP A 74 7.78 6.14 16.73
C ASP A 74 9.21 5.70 16.35
N GLY A 75 9.75 6.36 15.32
CA GLY A 75 11.09 6.10 14.80
C GLY A 75 11.27 4.65 14.32
N PRO A 76 12.51 4.12 14.36
CA PRO A 76 12.80 2.76 13.88
C PRO A 76 12.07 1.65 14.63
N ASN A 77 11.68 1.87 15.89
CA ASN A 77 10.99 0.88 16.71
C ASN A 77 9.56 0.59 16.21
N ALA A 78 9.00 1.50 15.42
CA ALA A 78 7.71 1.32 14.74
C ALA A 78 7.74 0.25 13.63
N VAL A 79 8.92 -0.29 13.29
CA VAL A 79 9.10 -1.29 12.24
C VAL A 79 9.67 -2.56 12.85
N ALA A 80 8.88 -3.63 12.89
CA ALA A 80 9.35 -4.96 13.25
C ALA A 80 9.34 -5.85 12.00
N ALA A 81 10.51 -6.34 11.59
CA ALA A 81 10.65 -7.20 10.43
C ALA A 81 11.40 -8.48 10.77
N HIS A 82 10.88 -9.60 10.30
CA HIS A 82 11.48 -10.93 10.42
C HIS A 82 10.99 -11.79 9.24
N ILE A 83 11.54 -12.99 9.10
CA ILE A 83 11.15 -13.94 8.05
C ILE A 83 10.60 -15.19 8.73
N ILE A 84 9.39 -15.63 8.38
CA ILE A 84 8.72 -16.78 9.01
C ILE A 84 8.41 -17.87 7.98
N LEU A 85 8.68 -19.12 8.33
CA LEU A 85 8.09 -20.28 7.71
C LEU A 85 7.10 -20.94 8.68
N TRP A 86 5.86 -21.08 8.23
CA TRP A 86 4.80 -21.79 8.95
C TRP A 86 4.70 -23.22 8.45
N GLY A 87 4.68 -24.16 9.40
CA GLY A 87 4.29 -25.55 9.15
C GLY A 87 2.89 -25.84 9.69
N SER A 88 2.42 -27.07 9.52
CA SER A 88 1.10 -27.50 9.99
C SER A 88 0.93 -27.44 11.52
N LYS A 89 2.03 -27.46 12.28
CA LYS A 89 2.06 -27.44 13.76
C LYS A 89 2.50 -26.08 14.34
N GLY A 90 2.65 -25.04 13.52
CA GLY A 90 3.10 -23.71 13.94
C GLY A 90 4.39 -23.26 13.25
N ILE A 91 5.10 -22.33 13.88
CA ILE A 91 6.34 -21.75 13.34
C ILE A 91 7.43 -22.82 13.30
N ILE A 92 7.97 -23.09 12.12
CA ILE A 92 9.11 -24.02 11.94
C ILE A 92 10.42 -23.28 11.72
N HIS A 93 10.36 -22.00 11.34
CA HIS A 93 11.51 -21.13 11.18
C HIS A 93 11.07 -19.68 11.38
N GLN A 94 11.72 -18.96 12.28
CA GLN A 94 11.65 -17.50 12.35
C GLN A 94 13.08 -16.97 12.49
N CYS A 95 13.48 -16.02 11.65
CA CYS A 95 14.82 -15.42 11.70
C CYS A 95 14.78 -13.93 11.35
N ASP A 96 15.86 -13.23 11.69
CA ASP A 96 16.14 -11.86 11.23
C ASP A 96 16.94 -11.83 9.91
N GLY A 97 17.19 -13.01 9.33
CA GLY A 97 18.02 -13.19 8.14
C GLY A 97 19.48 -13.51 8.44
N LEU A 98 19.89 -13.53 9.72
CA LEU A 98 21.19 -13.98 10.20
C LEU A 98 21.03 -15.17 11.15
N GLU A 99 20.22 -15.02 12.19
CA GLU A 99 20.04 -15.99 13.26
C GLU A 99 18.58 -16.38 13.48
N PHE A 100 18.36 -17.55 14.04
CA PHE A 100 17.03 -17.98 14.48
C PHE A 100 16.56 -17.11 15.64
N LEU A 101 15.32 -16.63 15.54
CA LEU A 101 14.56 -16.01 16.62
C LEU A 101 13.60 -17.01 17.27
N SER A 102 13.12 -17.97 16.48
CA SER A 102 12.27 -19.10 16.90
C SER A 102 12.43 -20.25 15.90
N PRO A 103 12.27 -21.51 16.33
CA PRO A 103 11.86 -21.97 17.65
C PRO A 103 12.95 -21.83 18.73
N GLU A 104 12.56 -21.84 20.01
CA GLU A 104 13.44 -21.47 21.13
C GLU A 104 14.68 -22.37 21.22
N GLU A 105 14.57 -23.64 20.82
CA GLU A 105 15.70 -24.60 20.83
C GLU A 105 16.81 -24.24 19.83
N LYS A 106 16.49 -23.41 18.83
CA LYS A 106 17.43 -22.97 17.79
C LYS A 106 17.84 -21.51 17.92
N LYS A 107 17.24 -20.77 18.85
CA LYS A 107 17.42 -19.32 18.95
C LYS A 107 18.89 -18.92 19.12
N GLY A 108 19.32 -17.90 18.39
CA GLY A 108 20.72 -17.46 18.31
C GLY A 108 21.63 -18.32 17.44
N GLN A 109 21.16 -19.45 16.89
CA GLN A 109 21.94 -20.22 15.92
C GLN A 109 21.82 -19.60 14.52
N PRO A 110 22.83 -19.76 13.64
CA PRO A 110 22.73 -19.29 12.26
C PRO A 110 21.51 -19.86 11.53
N CYS A 111 20.71 -19.00 10.91
CA CYS A 111 19.42 -19.39 10.31
C CYS A 111 19.56 -20.26 9.05
N ARG A 112 20.72 -20.22 8.39
CA ARG A 112 21.00 -20.89 7.11
C ARG A 112 20.07 -20.48 5.95
N CYS A 113 19.38 -19.34 6.06
CA CYS A 113 18.71 -18.75 4.91
C CYS A 113 19.73 -18.40 3.83
N PRO A 114 19.38 -18.50 2.53
CA PRO A 114 20.24 -18.04 1.46
C PRO A 114 20.70 -16.59 1.72
N PRO A 115 21.97 -16.23 1.52
CA PRO A 115 22.44 -14.87 1.78
C PRO A 115 21.89 -13.88 0.75
N VAL A 116 21.61 -14.34 -0.47
CA VAL A 116 21.08 -13.53 -1.57
C VAL A 116 19.57 -13.40 -1.46
N PHE A 117 19.06 -12.17 -1.55
CA PHE A 117 17.64 -11.85 -1.41
C PHE A 117 16.75 -12.59 -2.43
N GLU A 118 17.17 -12.65 -3.69
CA GLU A 118 16.41 -13.37 -4.74
C GLU A 118 16.35 -14.88 -4.48
N ASP A 119 17.41 -15.49 -3.95
CA ASP A 119 17.39 -16.92 -3.60
C ASP A 119 16.43 -17.21 -2.44
N ARG A 120 16.29 -16.28 -1.48
CA ARG A 120 15.26 -16.37 -0.42
C ARG A 120 13.86 -16.38 -1.03
N LYS A 121 13.60 -15.48 -1.98
CA LYS A 121 12.31 -15.38 -2.67
C LYS A 121 11.99 -16.63 -3.48
N VAL A 122 12.97 -17.22 -4.16
CA VAL A 122 12.82 -18.49 -4.88
C VAL A 122 12.49 -19.62 -3.89
N ALA A 123 13.27 -19.77 -2.82
CA ALA A 123 13.03 -20.81 -1.81
C ALA A 123 11.63 -20.69 -1.18
N ALA A 124 11.19 -19.47 -0.88
CA ALA A 124 9.87 -19.21 -0.33
C ALA A 124 8.73 -19.48 -1.32
N LYS A 125 8.91 -19.11 -2.60
CA LYS A 125 7.94 -19.42 -3.67
C LYS A 125 7.74 -20.93 -3.83
N GLU A 126 8.77 -21.72 -3.61
CA GLU A 126 8.72 -23.18 -3.63
C GLU A 126 8.22 -23.80 -2.31
N GLY A 127 7.83 -22.97 -1.33
CA GLY A 127 7.36 -23.42 -0.03
C GLY A 127 8.44 -24.02 0.87
N ARG A 128 9.72 -23.88 0.50
CA ARG A 128 10.88 -24.42 1.24
C ARG A 128 11.57 -23.38 2.12
N GLY A 129 11.29 -22.10 1.88
CA GLY A 129 11.93 -20.97 2.56
C GLY A 129 10.93 -20.09 3.30
N PRO A 130 11.39 -19.37 4.34
CA PRO A 130 10.54 -18.45 5.08
C PRO A 130 10.14 -17.23 4.22
N VAL A 131 8.95 -16.66 4.49
CA VAL A 131 8.42 -15.44 3.86
C VAL A 131 8.56 -14.22 4.78
N PRO A 132 8.69 -13.00 4.25
CA PRO A 132 8.72 -11.80 5.07
C PRO A 132 7.48 -11.69 5.96
N SER A 133 7.69 -11.17 7.16
CA SER A 133 6.66 -10.79 8.12
C SER A 133 7.06 -9.43 8.68
N ILE A 134 6.41 -8.40 8.17
CA ILE A 134 6.70 -7.00 8.48
C ILE A 134 5.49 -6.43 9.19
N ASN A 135 5.71 -5.90 10.38
CA ASN A 135 4.71 -5.24 11.19
C ASN A 135 5.11 -3.76 11.36
N LEU A 136 4.22 -2.87 10.95
CA LEU A 136 4.33 -1.44 11.17
C LEU A 136 3.37 -1.06 12.29
N THR A 137 3.84 -0.33 13.29
CA THR A 137 3.00 0.29 14.33
C THR A 137 3.01 1.80 14.17
N PHE A 138 1.84 2.43 14.26
CA PHE A 138 1.72 3.86 14.01
C PHE A 138 0.42 4.43 14.58
N ARG A 139 0.34 5.76 14.68
CA ARG A 139 -0.89 6.49 14.97
C ARG A 139 -1.35 7.27 13.74
N ILE A 140 -2.64 7.54 13.59
CA ILE A 140 -3.11 8.44 12.52
C ILE A 140 -2.65 9.86 12.89
N ALA A 141 -1.94 10.53 11.99
CA ALA A 141 -1.30 11.82 12.31
C ALA A 141 -2.31 12.93 12.64
N ALA A 142 -3.50 12.90 12.01
CA ALA A 142 -4.57 13.86 12.25
C ALA A 142 -5.24 13.71 13.62
N GLU A 143 -5.26 12.50 14.20
CA GLU A 143 -5.85 12.24 15.53
C GLU A 143 -5.01 11.19 16.29
N PRO A 144 -3.80 11.53 16.76
CA PRO A 144 -2.92 10.54 17.41
C PRO A 144 -3.50 9.96 18.72
N ALA A 145 -4.44 10.67 19.34
CA ALA A 145 -5.14 10.26 20.54
C ALA A 145 -6.09 9.07 20.31
N LEU A 146 -6.44 8.77 19.04
CA LEU A 146 -7.31 7.66 18.69
C LEU A 146 -6.70 6.30 19.07
N GLY A 147 -5.37 6.23 19.15
CA GLY A 147 -4.62 5.04 19.55
C GLY A 147 -3.67 4.53 18.49
N GLU A 148 -2.94 3.46 18.85
CA GLU A 148 -1.99 2.80 17.97
C GLU A 148 -2.68 1.80 17.04
N PHE A 149 -2.34 1.86 15.77
CA PHE A 149 -2.74 0.94 14.73
C PHE A 149 -1.54 0.10 14.32
N HIS A 150 -1.84 -1.06 13.73
CA HIS A 150 -0.82 -1.86 13.09
C HIS A 150 -1.16 -2.23 11.66
N PHE A 151 -0.13 -2.47 10.86
CA PHE A 151 -0.23 -3.00 9.52
C PHE A 151 0.78 -4.14 9.35
N MET A 152 0.28 -5.33 9.01
CA MET A 152 1.11 -6.50 8.77
C MET A 152 1.13 -6.87 7.28
N THR A 153 2.32 -7.09 6.73
CA THR A 153 2.52 -7.47 5.34
C THR A 153 3.62 -8.51 5.17
N SER A 154 3.42 -9.42 4.21
CA SER A 154 4.45 -10.37 3.75
C SER A 154 5.05 -9.97 2.40
N SER A 155 4.93 -8.69 2.02
CA SER A 155 5.40 -8.18 0.74
C SER A 155 6.93 -8.22 0.63
N TRP A 156 7.42 -8.91 -0.40
CA TRP A 156 8.84 -8.88 -0.76
C TRP A 156 9.30 -7.48 -1.22
N GLN A 157 8.41 -6.66 -1.77
CA GLN A 157 8.77 -5.29 -2.15
C GLN A 157 8.96 -4.41 -0.93
N MET A 158 8.08 -4.54 0.07
CA MET A 158 8.26 -3.85 1.35
C MET A 158 9.56 -4.34 2.03
N ALA A 159 9.83 -5.64 2.01
CA ALA A 159 11.06 -6.22 2.56
C ALA A 159 12.33 -5.63 1.93
N ALA A 160 12.32 -5.39 0.62
CA ALA A 160 13.45 -4.79 -0.09
C ALA A 160 13.70 -3.32 0.28
N GLN A 161 12.69 -2.61 0.78
CA GLN A 161 12.77 -1.18 1.16
C GLN A 161 13.02 -0.96 2.66
N LEU A 162 13.13 -2.04 3.46
CA LEU A 162 13.22 -1.94 4.91
C LEU A 162 14.47 -1.20 5.40
N SER A 163 15.63 -1.41 4.76
CA SER A 163 16.86 -0.71 5.12
C SER A 163 16.69 0.80 4.98
N ASP A 164 16.18 1.22 3.81
CA ASP A 164 16.03 2.62 3.45
C ASP A 164 15.00 3.31 4.35
N LEU A 165 13.88 2.63 4.63
CA LEU A 165 12.87 3.08 5.58
C LEU A 165 13.46 3.24 6.99
N THR A 166 14.18 2.22 7.48
CA THR A 166 14.77 2.24 8.82
C THR A 166 15.79 3.37 8.95
N ASP A 167 16.62 3.57 7.93
CA ASP A 167 17.63 4.62 7.92
C ASP A 167 17.00 6.02 7.76
N ALA A 168 15.89 6.15 7.05
CA ALA A 168 15.09 7.37 7.02
C ALA A 168 14.49 7.71 8.38
N LEU A 169 13.92 6.73 9.08
CA LEU A 169 13.40 6.90 10.43
C LEU A 169 14.50 7.25 11.45
N LYS A 170 15.68 6.63 11.35
CA LYS A 170 16.85 6.97 12.19
C LYS A 170 17.29 8.42 11.97
N ARG A 171 17.29 8.91 10.72
CA ARG A 171 17.68 10.28 10.38
C ARG A 171 16.76 11.34 11.01
N VAL A 172 15.47 11.05 11.18
CA VAL A 172 14.54 11.94 11.88
C VAL A 172 14.85 12.04 13.38
N ASN A 173 15.42 10.98 13.97
CA ASN A 173 15.85 10.92 15.38
C ASN A 173 14.73 11.24 16.37
N GLY A 174 13.57 10.61 16.20
CA GLY A 174 12.38 10.78 17.02
C GLY A 174 11.13 10.26 16.31
N PRO A 175 9.93 10.64 16.79
CA PRO A 175 8.70 10.41 16.05
C PRO A 175 8.79 11.02 14.66
N ALA A 176 8.31 10.30 13.65
CA ALA A 176 8.35 10.70 12.26
C ALA A 176 6.94 10.73 11.67
N ILE A 177 6.65 11.80 10.92
CA ILE A 177 5.47 11.84 10.06
C ILE A 177 5.80 11.10 8.78
N CYS A 178 4.94 10.16 8.41
CA CYS A 178 5.09 9.34 7.21
C CYS A 178 3.78 9.27 6.43
N ASP A 179 3.91 9.06 5.13
CA ASP A 179 2.79 8.62 4.29
C ASP A 179 2.82 7.12 4.15
N LEU A 180 1.71 6.48 4.52
CA LEU A 180 1.45 5.08 4.28
C LEU A 180 0.48 4.96 3.08
N THR A 181 1.00 4.56 1.93
CA THR A 181 0.29 4.62 0.64
C THR A 181 0.12 3.24 0.00
N LEU A 182 -1.04 2.98 -0.61
CA LEU A 182 -1.28 1.86 -1.52
C LEU A 182 -0.96 2.24 -2.96
N GLU A 183 0.31 2.11 -3.36
CA GLU A 183 0.76 2.47 -4.70
C GLU A 183 0.30 1.43 -5.73
N LEU A 184 -0.39 1.88 -6.79
CA LEU A 184 -0.77 1.04 -7.92
C LEU A 184 0.44 0.72 -8.80
N VAL A 185 0.72 -0.57 -8.93
CA VAL A 185 1.73 -1.11 -9.85
C VAL A 185 1.02 -1.75 -11.03
N VAL A 186 1.32 -1.27 -12.23
CA VAL A 186 0.84 -1.84 -13.49
C VAL A 186 2.04 -2.19 -14.35
N TYR A 187 2.11 -3.42 -14.83
CA TYR A 187 3.16 -3.85 -15.75
C TYR A 187 2.71 -5.02 -16.62
N THR A 188 3.37 -5.19 -17.76
CA THR A 188 3.17 -6.34 -18.63
C THR A 188 4.24 -7.39 -18.35
N THR A 189 3.81 -8.60 -18.05
CA THR A 189 4.72 -9.74 -17.84
C THR A 189 5.44 -10.12 -19.13
N LYS A 190 6.54 -10.87 -19.02
CA LYS A 190 7.27 -11.41 -20.18
C LYS A 190 6.40 -12.27 -21.10
N THR A 191 5.29 -12.81 -20.60
CA THR A 191 4.32 -13.60 -21.37
C THR A 191 3.20 -12.74 -21.97
N GLY A 192 3.34 -11.40 -21.99
CA GLY A 192 2.35 -10.48 -22.55
C GLY A 192 1.11 -10.23 -21.66
N ARG A 193 1.03 -10.84 -20.47
CA ARG A 193 -0.11 -10.65 -19.57
C ARG A 193 0.03 -9.34 -18.79
N GLY A 194 -0.97 -8.46 -18.89
CA GLY A 194 -1.10 -7.30 -18.02
C GLY A 194 -1.33 -7.73 -16.57
N VAL A 195 -0.59 -7.11 -15.65
CA VAL A 195 -0.71 -7.33 -14.22
C VAL A 195 -0.86 -5.98 -13.54
N CYS A 196 -1.93 -5.82 -12.76
CA CYS A 196 -2.12 -4.70 -11.86
C CYS A 196 -2.29 -5.20 -10.43
N TYR A 197 -1.65 -4.54 -9.47
CA TYR A 197 -1.81 -4.78 -8.05
C TYR A 197 -1.39 -3.55 -7.27
N ARG A 198 -1.79 -3.46 -6.00
CA ARG A 198 -1.32 -2.39 -5.11
C ARG A 198 -0.30 -2.93 -4.11
N LYS A 199 0.75 -2.13 -3.86
CA LYS A 199 1.76 -2.42 -2.84
C LYS A 199 1.72 -1.32 -1.77
N PRO A 200 1.94 -1.67 -0.49
CA PRO A 200 2.15 -0.67 0.54
C PRO A 200 3.53 -0.02 0.36
N VAL A 201 3.61 1.30 0.51
CA VAL A 201 4.84 2.08 0.52
C VAL A 201 4.79 3.06 1.69
N VAL A 202 5.92 3.23 2.38
CA VAL A 202 6.07 4.19 3.46
C VAL A 202 7.07 5.26 3.05
N THR A 203 6.63 6.51 3.02
CA THR A 203 7.48 7.67 2.72
C THR A 203 7.66 8.50 3.99
N VAL A 204 8.90 8.65 4.46
CA VAL A 204 9.21 9.48 5.63
C VAL A 204 9.27 10.95 5.22
N LEU A 205 8.44 11.79 5.82
CA LEU A 205 8.34 13.22 5.49
C LEU A 205 9.22 14.08 6.40
N GLY A 206 9.37 13.70 7.67
CA GLY A 206 10.20 14.44 8.64
C GLY A 206 9.70 14.33 10.07
N SER A 207 10.17 15.24 10.94
CA SER A 207 9.67 15.37 12.31
C SER A 207 8.30 16.07 12.33
N PRO A 208 7.41 15.74 13.27
CA PRO A 208 6.16 16.48 13.51
C PRO A 208 6.34 17.99 13.62
N ASP A 209 7.47 18.46 14.15
CA ASP A 209 7.73 19.90 14.31
C ASP A 209 8.08 20.60 13.00
N THR A 210 8.57 19.84 12.02
CA THR A 210 9.03 20.35 10.72
C THR A 210 7.99 20.20 9.61
N VAL A 211 7.00 19.32 9.80
CA VAL A 211 5.98 19.03 8.81
C VAL A 211 4.72 19.80 9.17
N THR A 212 4.43 20.87 8.43
CA THR A 212 3.14 21.57 8.55
C THR A 212 2.01 20.59 8.32
N THR A 213 1.13 20.43 9.30
CA THR A 213 -0.07 19.60 9.20
C THR A 213 -0.91 20.09 8.03
N GLU A 214 -0.94 19.31 6.95
CA GLU A 214 -1.81 19.59 5.82
C GLU A 214 -3.26 19.49 6.31
N PRO A 215 -4.08 20.54 6.18
CA PRO A 215 -5.50 20.46 6.53
C PRO A 215 -6.17 19.42 5.62
N PRO A 216 -7.21 18.72 6.11
CA PRO A 216 -7.93 17.76 5.29
C PRO A 216 -8.44 18.46 4.02
N SER A 217 -7.98 17.97 2.87
CA SER A 217 -8.49 18.40 1.58
C SER A 217 -9.96 18.03 1.50
N LEU A 218 -10.83 19.01 1.71
CA LEU A 218 -12.26 18.93 1.39
C LEU A 218 -12.36 18.75 -0.12
N ALA A 219 -12.52 17.50 -0.55
CA ALA A 219 -12.96 17.19 -1.90
C ALA A 219 -14.26 17.97 -2.17
N GLU A 220 -14.27 18.77 -3.23
CA GLU A 220 -15.47 19.48 -3.67
C GLU A 220 -16.61 18.48 -3.92
N PRO A 221 -17.84 18.79 -3.50
CA PRO A 221 -18.98 17.93 -3.73
C PRO A 221 -19.25 17.82 -5.22
N THR A 222 -19.13 16.60 -5.75
CA THR A 222 -19.62 16.27 -7.09
C THR A 222 -21.12 16.59 -7.14
N PRO A 223 -21.61 17.36 -8.15
CA PRO A 223 -23.01 17.73 -8.20
C PRO A 223 -23.89 16.48 -8.41
N ALA A 224 -24.87 16.33 -7.53
CA ALA A 224 -25.87 15.27 -7.57
C ALA A 224 -26.62 15.27 -8.92
N SER A 225 -26.63 14.11 -9.59
CA SER A 225 -27.50 13.88 -10.73
C SER A 225 -28.93 13.63 -10.26
N ALA A 226 -29.87 14.44 -10.75
CA ALA A 226 -31.30 14.33 -10.49
C ALA A 226 -31.92 13.05 -11.07
N PRO A 227 -33.07 12.57 -10.52
CA PRO A 227 -33.66 11.28 -10.88
C PRO A 227 -34.47 11.36 -12.18
N SER A 228 -34.43 10.31 -12.98
CA SER A 228 -35.33 10.11 -14.13
C SER A 228 -36.36 9.00 -13.89
N PRO A 229 -37.52 9.06 -14.55
CA PRO A 229 -38.80 8.63 -13.97
C PRO A 229 -39.19 7.17 -14.25
N LEU A 230 -40.09 6.70 -13.38
CA LEU A 230 -40.84 5.44 -13.43
C LEU A 230 -41.53 5.18 -14.78
N ARG A 231 -41.43 3.94 -15.28
CA ARG A 231 -42.48 3.35 -16.14
C ARG A 231 -42.71 1.86 -15.80
N ARG A 232 -43.98 1.51 -15.66
CA ARG A 232 -44.51 0.25 -15.10
C ARG A 232 -44.61 -0.91 -16.11
N LYS A 233 -44.33 -2.11 -15.60
CA LYS A 233 -44.93 -3.46 -15.74
C LYS A 233 -45.28 -4.04 -17.13
N ALA A 234 -44.81 -5.29 -17.35
CA ALA A 234 -45.66 -6.49 -17.50
C ALA A 234 -44.85 -7.80 -17.30
N ARG A 235 -45.45 -8.78 -16.62
CA ARG A 235 -45.05 -10.21 -16.50
C ARG A 235 -46.10 -11.04 -17.27
N PRO A 236 -45.79 -12.23 -17.81
CA PRO A 236 -45.93 -13.49 -17.05
C PRO A 236 -44.83 -14.56 -17.34
N ALA A 237 -44.74 -15.57 -16.47
CA ALA A 237 -43.87 -16.78 -16.50
C ALA A 237 -44.60 -17.97 -17.21
N PRO A 238 -44.07 -19.22 -17.37
CA PRO A 238 -42.94 -19.90 -16.69
C PRO A 238 -41.98 -20.82 -17.54
N GLU A 239 -40.98 -21.38 -16.82
CA GLU A 239 -39.89 -22.38 -17.05
C GLU A 239 -40.11 -23.60 -18.01
N PRO A 240 -39.09 -24.47 -18.33
CA PRO A 240 -37.81 -24.75 -17.63
C PRO A 240 -36.52 -24.99 -18.48
N THR A 241 -35.36 -25.15 -17.81
CA THR A 241 -34.28 -26.19 -18.02
C THR A 241 -32.80 -25.69 -18.17
N ILE A 242 -32.03 -25.91 -17.08
CA ILE A 242 -30.58 -26.28 -16.92
C ILE A 242 -29.45 -25.27 -17.30
N PRO A 243 -28.37 -25.14 -16.48
CA PRO A 243 -27.49 -23.99 -16.49
C PRO A 243 -26.25 -24.18 -17.39
N SER A 244 -26.04 -23.22 -18.28
CA SER A 244 -24.74 -23.00 -18.93
C SER A 244 -23.89 -22.05 -18.09
N THR A 245 -22.64 -22.44 -17.92
CA THR A 245 -21.52 -21.71 -17.34
C THR A 245 -21.51 -20.24 -17.79
N MET A 246 -21.77 -19.31 -16.86
CA MET A 246 -21.74 -17.87 -17.10
C MET A 246 -20.35 -17.32 -16.78
N GLU A 247 -19.55 -17.08 -17.82
CA GLU A 247 -18.43 -16.15 -17.74
C GLU A 247 -18.99 -14.74 -17.47
N LEU A 248 -18.64 -14.15 -16.32
CA LEU A 248 -19.03 -12.78 -15.99
C LEU A 248 -17.99 -11.81 -16.54
N SER A 249 -18.27 -11.30 -17.74
CA SER A 249 -17.57 -10.17 -18.33
C SER A 249 -17.89 -8.90 -17.55
N HIS A 250 -16.90 -8.33 -16.85
CA HIS A 250 -17.03 -6.99 -16.28
C HIS A 250 -16.97 -5.96 -17.41
N SER A 251 -18.11 -5.33 -17.75
CA SER A 251 -18.18 -4.26 -18.75
C SER A 251 -18.14 -2.89 -18.08
N VAL A 252 -17.17 -2.06 -18.44
CA VAL A 252 -17.13 -0.63 -18.08
C VAL A 252 -17.66 0.17 -19.26
N SER A 253 -18.65 1.02 -19.02
CA SER A 253 -19.19 1.91 -20.07
C SER A 253 -18.33 3.16 -20.15
N VAL A 254 -17.74 3.38 -21.32
CA VAL A 254 -16.98 4.61 -21.63
C VAL A 254 -17.75 5.36 -22.72
N SER A 255 -17.85 6.68 -22.58
CA SER A 255 -18.50 7.53 -23.59
C SER A 255 -17.80 7.38 -24.95
N ALA A 256 -18.56 6.98 -25.97
CA ALA A 256 -18.06 6.86 -27.35
C ALA A 256 -17.57 8.20 -27.94
N ALA A 257 -18.00 9.33 -27.37
CA ALA A 257 -17.48 10.65 -27.75
C ALA A 257 -16.08 10.90 -27.18
N LEU A 258 -15.82 10.43 -25.95
CA LEU A 258 -14.49 10.52 -25.34
C LEU A 258 -13.50 9.57 -26.01
N LEU A 259 -13.92 8.35 -26.32
CA LEU A 259 -13.07 7.37 -27.02
C LEU A 259 -12.67 7.85 -28.41
N ARG A 260 -13.60 8.42 -29.19
CA ARG A 260 -13.27 8.98 -30.52
C ARG A 260 -12.25 10.12 -30.45
N ARG A 261 -12.43 11.05 -29.51
CA ARG A 261 -11.48 12.15 -29.29
C ARG A 261 -10.10 11.63 -28.87
N ALA A 262 -10.06 10.66 -27.96
CA ALA A 262 -8.81 10.04 -27.54
C ALA A 262 -8.12 9.30 -28.70
N ALA A 263 -8.89 8.62 -29.56
CA ALA A 263 -8.37 7.91 -30.73
C ALA A 263 -7.73 8.86 -31.76
N GLU A 264 -8.36 10.02 -32.00
CA GLU A 264 -7.82 11.09 -32.85
C GLU A 264 -6.50 11.65 -32.31
N VAL A 265 -6.41 11.88 -31.00
CA VAL A 265 -5.21 12.41 -30.35
C VAL A 265 -4.07 11.40 -30.33
N LEU A 266 -4.37 10.13 -30.10
CA LEU A 266 -3.38 9.06 -29.94
C LEU A 266 -3.07 8.32 -31.25
N GLY A 267 -3.76 8.65 -32.35
CA GLY A 267 -3.57 8.01 -33.65
C GLY A 267 -3.94 6.52 -33.68
N THR A 268 -4.94 6.11 -32.89
CA THR A 268 -5.34 4.69 -32.75
C THR A 268 -6.63 4.40 -33.53
N ALA A 269 -6.82 3.16 -33.97
CA ALA A 269 -7.96 2.79 -34.84
C ALA A 269 -9.08 2.05 -34.10
N GLY A 270 -8.81 1.51 -32.90
CA GLY A 270 -9.77 0.72 -32.12
C GLY A 270 -9.94 1.20 -30.68
N HIS A 271 -11.14 1.04 -30.12
CA HIS A 271 -11.45 1.50 -28.76
C HIS A 271 -10.54 0.88 -27.68
N GLU A 272 -10.22 -0.41 -27.78
CA GLU A 272 -9.33 -1.09 -26.83
C GLU A 272 -7.89 -0.55 -26.93
N GLU A 273 -7.40 -0.38 -28.15
CA GLU A 273 -6.09 0.20 -28.45
C GLU A 273 -5.99 1.64 -27.91
N THR A 274 -7.04 2.45 -28.11
CA THR A 274 -7.13 3.82 -27.58
C THR A 274 -7.05 3.85 -26.06
N VAL A 275 -7.75 2.95 -25.36
CA VAL A 275 -7.72 2.88 -23.89
C VAL A 275 -6.34 2.46 -23.40
N ILE A 276 -5.72 1.46 -24.02
CA ILE A 276 -4.39 0.99 -23.66
C ILE A 276 -3.34 2.09 -23.91
N ALA A 277 -3.40 2.79 -25.03
CA ALA A 277 -2.51 3.90 -25.35
C ALA A 277 -2.69 5.06 -24.37
N ALA A 278 -3.93 5.44 -24.05
CA ALA A 278 -4.22 6.53 -23.11
C ALA A 278 -3.69 6.22 -21.69
N LEU A 279 -3.87 4.99 -21.21
CA LEU A 279 -3.33 4.57 -19.92
C LEU A 279 -1.79 4.52 -19.94
N SER A 280 -1.20 4.11 -21.06
CA SER A 280 0.26 4.06 -21.22
C SER A 280 0.89 5.45 -21.19
N GLU A 281 0.28 6.44 -21.84
CA GLU A 281 0.73 7.85 -21.80
C GLU A 281 0.65 8.45 -20.40
N ILE A 282 -0.42 8.16 -19.65
CA ILE A 282 -0.56 8.61 -18.24
C ILE A 282 0.57 8.03 -17.38
N VAL A 283 0.94 6.77 -17.61
CA VAL A 283 2.04 6.11 -16.88
C VAL A 283 3.39 6.67 -17.32
N ALA A 284 3.63 6.86 -18.62
CA ALA A 284 4.86 7.42 -19.16
C ALA A 284 5.11 8.85 -18.64
N GLY A 285 4.09 9.70 -18.62
CA GLY A 285 4.19 11.07 -18.09
C GLY A 285 4.54 11.10 -16.59
N ARG A 286 4.05 10.13 -15.80
CA ARG A 286 4.39 10.00 -14.38
C ARG A 286 5.82 9.51 -14.17
N GLN A 287 6.29 8.55 -14.97
CA GLN A 287 7.68 8.07 -14.92
C GLN A 287 8.68 9.17 -15.32
N GLN A 288 8.39 9.92 -16.39
CA GLN A 288 9.21 11.07 -16.80
C GLN A 288 9.28 12.14 -15.71
N SER A 289 8.16 12.39 -15.00
CA SER A 289 8.14 13.33 -13.88
C SER A 289 9.03 12.86 -12.72
N ALA A 290 8.98 11.58 -12.37
CA ALA A 290 9.85 11.01 -11.33
C ALA A 290 11.34 11.04 -11.73
N GLU A 291 11.65 10.77 -13.00
CA GLU A 291 13.01 10.84 -13.54
C GLU A 291 13.56 12.28 -13.54
N LEU A 292 12.73 13.27 -13.87
CA LEU A 292 13.10 14.69 -13.79
C LEU A 292 13.37 15.15 -12.35
N VAL A 293 12.59 14.66 -11.38
CA VAL A 293 12.84 14.93 -9.95
C VAL A 293 14.20 14.34 -9.53
N ARG A 294 14.49 13.10 -9.93
CA ARG A 294 15.77 12.44 -9.65
C ARG A 294 16.95 13.16 -10.29
N LEU A 295 16.81 13.59 -11.55
CA LEU A 295 17.85 14.36 -12.25
C LEU A 295 18.11 15.70 -11.56
N ARG A 296 17.08 16.41 -11.10
CA ARG A 296 17.25 17.65 -10.33
C ARG A 296 18.01 17.43 -9.04
N GLU A 297 17.72 16.34 -8.33
CA GLU A 297 18.43 15.98 -7.10
C GLU A 297 19.91 15.70 -7.37
N GLN A 298 20.22 14.93 -8.42
CA GLN A 298 21.60 14.64 -8.82
C GLN A 298 22.37 15.90 -9.23
N VAL A 299 21.74 16.82 -9.97
CA VAL A 299 22.35 18.11 -10.32
C VAL A 299 22.61 18.94 -9.07
N GLY A 300 21.70 18.92 -8.08
CA GLY A 300 21.89 19.58 -6.79
C GLY A 300 23.10 19.03 -6.02
N GLN A 301 23.28 17.71 -6.00
CA GLN A 301 24.44 17.06 -5.37
C GLN A 301 25.75 17.44 -6.06
N ILE A 302 25.77 17.46 -7.40
CA ILE A 302 26.95 17.90 -8.17
C ILE A 302 27.31 19.35 -7.85
N ALA A 303 26.31 20.24 -7.77
CA ALA A 303 26.52 21.64 -7.43
C ALA A 303 27.09 21.82 -6.01
N ALA A 304 26.61 21.03 -5.03
CA ALA A 304 27.13 21.05 -3.67
C ALA A 304 28.60 20.60 -3.59
N ILE A 305 28.95 19.53 -4.30
CA ILE A 305 30.33 19.02 -4.38
C ILE A 305 31.25 20.07 -5.03
N ALA A 306 30.80 20.69 -6.12
CA ALA A 306 31.56 21.76 -6.79
C ALA A 306 31.76 22.98 -5.88
N GLY A 307 30.76 23.37 -5.10
CA GLY A 307 30.86 24.46 -4.12
C GLY A 307 31.90 24.19 -3.04
N LEU A 308 31.91 22.99 -2.46
CA LEU A 308 32.90 22.58 -1.46
C LEU A 308 34.33 22.57 -2.02
N ALA A 309 34.50 22.11 -3.26
CA ALA A 309 35.81 22.07 -3.93
C ALA A 309 36.37 23.47 -4.20
N LEU A 310 35.51 24.47 -4.45
CA LEU A 310 35.91 25.87 -4.64
C LEU A 310 36.31 26.52 -3.31
N GLN A 311 35.55 26.29 -2.23
CA GLN A 311 35.86 26.83 -0.89
C GLN A 311 37.14 26.24 -0.28
N GLY A 312 37.43 24.96 -0.56
CA GLY A 312 38.66 24.30 -0.13
C GLY A 312 39.92 24.82 -0.82
N ARG A 313 39.80 25.44 -2.00
CA ARG A 313 40.94 26.05 -2.72
C ARG A 313 41.30 27.43 -2.17
N ASP A 314 40.32 28.21 -1.73
CA ASP A 314 40.57 29.54 -1.15
C ASP A 314 41.22 29.46 0.24
N SER A 315 40.98 28.37 0.98
CA SER A 315 41.59 28.13 2.30
C SER A 315 43.06 27.66 2.24
N ALA A 316 43.58 27.32 1.06
CA ALA A 316 44.96 26.86 0.86
C ALA A 316 45.91 27.97 0.37
N LEU A 317 45.40 29.19 0.17
CA LEU A 317 46.15 30.35 -0.37
C LEU A 317 46.39 31.47 0.67
N THR A 318 46.06 31.25 1.94
CA THR A 318 46.37 32.11 3.09
C THR A 318 47.27 31.38 4.08
#